data_AF-A0A2S6B6L8-F1
#
_entry.id   AF-A0A2S6B6L8-F1
#
_cell.length_a   1.000
_cell.length_b   1.000
_cell.length_c   1.000
_cell.angle_alpha   90.00
_cell.angle_beta   90.00
_cell.angle_gamma   90.00
#
_symmetry.space_group_name_H-M   'P 1'
#
loop_
_entity.id
_entity.type
_entity.pdbx_description
1 polymer ?
#
loop_
_entity_poly.entity_id
_entity_poly.type
_entity_poly.pdbx_seq_one_letter_code
_entity_poly.pdbx_strand_id
1 'polypeptide(L)'
;MQTTRPDFTGSWSVKWCDRTNPALDCGGFNATLVQDGDRICGDFGGALVNLRQVDEGSIVGTVVGDTAVLAVESYRNGSIALVRATLKGGDLHWKEVDSILRGETDIAIIATDSVLVRSLAASSQAETKKSEAKSCSAVQGREEN
;
A
#
# COMPACT_ATOMS: atom_id res chain seq x y z
N MET A 1 7.07 13.69 -27.83
CA MET A 1 7.56 13.50 -26.45
C MET A 1 6.93 12.21 -25.95
N GLN A 2 7.72 11.20 -25.55
CA GLN A 2 7.16 9.99 -24.94
C GLN A 2 6.80 10.34 -23.50
N THR A 3 5.52 10.47 -23.20
CA THR A 3 5.03 10.53 -21.82
C THR A 3 5.21 9.14 -21.24
N THR A 4 6.32 8.93 -20.54
CA THR A 4 6.48 7.73 -19.72
C THR A 4 5.35 7.72 -18.71
N ARG A 5 4.43 6.76 -18.84
CA ARG A 5 3.34 6.57 -17.90
C ARG A 5 3.96 6.32 -16.51
N PRO A 6 3.43 6.91 -15.44
CA PRO A 6 3.88 6.55 -14.10
C PRO A 6 3.73 5.05 -13.87
N ASP A 7 4.73 4.46 -13.22
CA ASP A 7 4.74 3.06 -12.82
C ASP A 7 4.69 2.96 -11.30
N PHE A 8 3.49 2.66 -10.80
CA PHE A 8 3.24 2.44 -9.38
C PHE A 8 3.62 1.03 -8.92
N THR A 9 3.90 0.11 -9.86
CA THR A 9 4.19 -1.30 -9.55
C THR A 9 5.42 -1.42 -8.65
N GLY A 10 5.33 -2.25 -7.62
CA GLY A 10 6.43 -2.58 -6.72
C GLY A 10 6.06 -2.49 -5.25
N SER A 11 7.04 -2.74 -4.40
CA SER A 11 6.90 -2.62 -2.95
C SER A 11 7.37 -1.24 -2.49
N TRP A 12 6.56 -0.60 -1.67
CA TRP A 12 6.75 0.74 -1.12
C TRP A 12 6.71 0.65 0.40
N SER A 13 7.56 1.40 1.12
CA SER A 13 7.52 1.38 2.58
C SER A 13 7.92 2.69 3.23
N VAL A 14 7.45 2.86 4.46
CA VAL A 14 7.87 3.89 5.40
C VAL A 14 8.06 3.25 6.77
N LYS A 15 9.11 3.66 7.49
CA LYS A 15 9.38 3.19 8.86
C LYS A 15 8.94 4.24 9.87
N TRP A 16 8.38 3.78 10.99
CA TRP A 16 8.04 4.62 12.13
C TRP A 16 8.84 4.16 13.33
N CYS A 17 9.82 4.96 13.75
CA CYS A 17 10.70 4.64 14.87
C CYS A 17 10.50 5.66 15.99
N ASP A 18 10.52 5.20 17.25
CA ASP A 18 10.57 6.10 18.40
C ASP A 18 11.98 6.65 18.56
N ARG A 19 12.14 7.96 18.35
CA ARG A 19 13.44 8.65 18.46
C ARG A 19 13.90 8.79 19.91
N THR A 20 12.98 8.72 20.87
CA THR A 20 13.27 8.83 22.30
C THR A 20 13.65 7.50 22.92
N ASN A 21 13.24 6.39 22.30
CA ASN A 21 13.62 5.04 22.72
C ASN A 21 14.08 4.17 21.53
N PRO A 22 15.36 4.29 21.13
CA PRO A 22 15.92 3.55 20.00
C PRO A 22 16.02 2.03 20.20
N ALA A 23 15.80 1.54 21.43
CA ALA A 23 15.81 0.11 21.72
C ALA A 23 14.52 -0.60 21.31
N LEU A 24 13.44 0.15 21.03
CA LEU A 24 12.20 -0.42 20.53
C LEU A 24 12.30 -0.73 19.04
N ASP A 25 11.68 -1.83 18.62
CA ASP A 25 11.54 -2.14 17.21
C ASP A 25 10.74 -1.04 16.49
N CYS A 26 11.21 -0.62 15.31
CA CYS A 26 10.45 0.30 14.48
C CYS A 26 9.20 -0.41 13.95
N GLY A 27 8.08 0.31 13.96
CA GLY A 27 6.92 -0.02 13.15
C GLY A 27 7.09 0.51 11.73
N GLY A 28 5.98 0.57 11.00
CA GLY A 28 5.94 1.12 9.67
C GLY A 28 4.71 0.71 8.89
N PHE A 29 4.72 1.08 7.62
CA PHE A 29 3.71 0.70 6.65
C PHE A 29 4.41 0.27 5.36
N ASN A 30 3.94 -0.80 4.75
CA ASN A 30 4.41 -1.26 3.46
C ASN A 30 3.21 -1.59 2.56
N ALA A 31 3.32 -1.23 1.28
CA ALA A 31 2.32 -1.54 0.27
C ALA A 31 2.98 -2.21 -0.92
N THR A 32 2.42 -3.31 -1.39
CA THR A 32 2.84 -3.98 -2.63
C THR A 32 1.78 -3.71 -3.69
N LEU A 33 2.15 -2.97 -4.73
CA LEU A 33 1.24 -2.54 -5.78
C LEU A 33 1.56 -3.22 -7.11
N VAL A 34 0.51 -3.49 -7.86
CA VAL A 34 0.53 -3.94 -9.24
C VAL A 34 -0.31 -2.97 -10.05
N GLN A 35 0.24 -2.46 -11.14
CA GLN A 35 -0.49 -1.62 -12.08
C GLN A 35 -0.79 -2.37 -13.38
N ASP A 36 -2.07 -2.50 -13.72
CA ASP A 36 -2.56 -3.08 -14.97
C ASP A 36 -3.37 -2.04 -15.75
N GLY A 37 -2.71 -1.40 -16.72
CA GLY A 37 -3.25 -0.23 -17.39
C GLY A 37 -3.41 0.94 -16.41
N ASP A 38 -4.65 1.40 -16.24
CA ASP A 38 -5.00 2.40 -15.21
C ASP A 38 -5.38 1.76 -13.88
N ARG A 39 -5.65 0.45 -13.82
CA ARG A 39 -6.07 -0.21 -12.58
C ARG A 39 -4.86 -0.47 -11.69
N ILE A 40 -5.05 -0.28 -10.39
CA ILE A 40 -4.11 -0.71 -9.36
C ILE A 40 -4.80 -1.76 -8.48
N CYS A 41 -4.06 -2.80 -8.14
CA CYS A 41 -4.42 -3.76 -7.12
C CYS A 41 -3.18 -4.07 -6.27
N GLY A 42 -3.37 -4.56 -5.06
CA GLY A 42 -2.28 -4.84 -4.16
C GLY A 42 -2.72 -5.20 -2.75
N ASP A 43 -1.73 -5.24 -1.88
CA ASP A 43 -1.87 -5.52 -0.46
C ASP A 43 -1.00 -4.55 0.35
N PHE A 44 -1.29 -4.44 1.65
CA PHE A 44 -0.44 -3.73 2.58
C PHE A 44 -0.21 -4.52 3.87
N GLY A 45 0.87 -4.18 4.55
CA GLY A 45 1.10 -4.52 5.95
C GLY A 45 1.51 -3.28 6.75
N GLY A 46 0.95 -3.13 7.94
CA GLY A 46 1.21 -2.04 8.88
C GLY A 46 1.58 -2.57 10.26
N ALA A 47 2.46 -1.87 10.96
CA ALA A 47 2.79 -2.17 12.35
C ALA A 47 3.04 -0.89 13.14
N LEU A 48 2.51 -0.82 14.36
CA LEU A 48 2.89 0.24 15.31
C LEU A 48 4.30 -0.01 15.86
N VAL A 49 4.91 1.03 16.43
CA VAL A 49 6.21 0.93 17.13
C VAL A 49 6.17 -0.20 18.17
N ASN A 50 7.31 -0.88 18.32
CA ASN A 50 7.50 -2.06 19.15
C ASN A 50 6.65 -3.27 18.70
N LEU A 51 6.19 -3.26 17.45
CA LEU A 51 5.33 -4.29 16.85
C LEU A 51 4.11 -4.64 17.71
N ARG A 52 3.67 -3.70 18.54
CA ARG A 52 2.60 -3.91 19.53
C ARG A 52 1.27 -4.30 18.90
N GLN A 53 1.11 -3.94 17.63
CA GLN A 53 -0.06 -4.20 16.83
C GLN A 53 0.32 -4.22 15.36
N VAL A 54 -0.24 -5.18 14.63
CA VAL A 54 -0.05 -5.35 13.19
C VAL A 54 -1.40 -5.30 12.48
N ASP A 55 -1.38 -4.90 11.23
CA ASP A 55 -2.53 -4.84 10.35
C ASP A 55 -2.09 -5.29 8.95
N GLU A 56 -3.03 -5.87 8.22
CA GLU A 56 -2.87 -6.30 6.84
C GLU A 56 -4.14 -5.93 6.09
N GLY A 57 -4.05 -5.78 4.78
CA GLY A 57 -5.23 -5.38 4.03
C GLY A 57 -5.05 -5.36 2.53
N SER A 58 -6.12 -4.96 1.85
CA SER A 58 -6.17 -4.88 0.40
C SER A 58 -6.07 -3.44 -0.10
N ILE A 59 -5.55 -3.31 -1.32
CA ILE A 59 -5.52 -2.04 -2.04
C ILE A 59 -6.13 -2.27 -3.42
N VAL A 60 -7.09 -1.44 -3.78
CA VAL A 60 -7.60 -1.34 -5.17
C VAL A 60 -7.70 0.12 -5.56
N GLY A 61 -7.54 0.44 -6.84
CA GLY A 61 -7.64 1.82 -7.27
C GLY A 61 -7.42 2.04 -8.75
N THR A 62 -7.26 3.31 -9.10
CA THR A 62 -7.02 3.74 -10.48
C THR A 62 -6.00 4.86 -10.56
N VAL A 63 -5.27 4.92 -11.67
CA VAL A 63 -4.34 5.99 -12.01
C VAL A 63 -5.07 7.08 -12.80
N VAL A 64 -4.80 8.33 -12.43
CA VAL A 64 -5.22 9.55 -13.13
C VAL A 64 -4.02 10.50 -13.19
N GLY A 65 -3.43 10.65 -14.38
CA GLY A 65 -2.20 11.45 -14.53
C GLY A 65 -1.02 10.79 -13.81
N ASP A 66 -0.39 11.51 -12.88
CA ASP A 66 0.73 11.06 -12.03
C ASP A 66 0.29 10.54 -10.64
N THR A 67 -1.03 10.40 -10.46
CA THR A 67 -1.66 10.17 -9.17
C THR A 67 -2.52 8.92 -9.22
N ALA A 68 -2.35 8.04 -8.25
CA ALA A 68 -3.24 6.93 -7.97
C ALA A 68 -4.27 7.33 -6.91
N VAL A 69 -5.54 7.02 -7.17
CA VAL A 69 -6.63 7.11 -6.19
C VAL A 69 -6.95 5.70 -5.75
N LEU A 70 -6.76 5.41 -4.47
CA LEU A 70 -6.78 4.07 -3.89
C LEU A 70 -7.87 3.98 -2.82
N ALA A 71 -8.62 2.89 -2.82
CA ALA A 71 -9.35 2.39 -1.66
C ALA A 71 -8.47 1.36 -0.95
N VAL A 72 -8.21 1.61 0.33
CA VAL A 72 -7.33 0.79 1.16
C VAL A 72 -8.14 0.21 2.31
N GLU A 73 -8.35 -1.10 2.28
CA GLU A 73 -9.19 -1.81 3.24
C GLU A 73 -8.32 -2.47 4.31
N SER A 74 -8.55 -2.14 5.57
CA SER A 74 -7.95 -2.83 6.71
C SER A 74 -8.75 -4.10 7.03
N TYR A 75 -8.08 -5.26 7.02
CA TYR A 75 -8.71 -6.51 7.46
C TYR A 75 -8.85 -6.60 8.98
N ARG A 76 -8.15 -5.73 9.71
CA ARG A 76 -8.21 -5.69 11.16
C ARG A 76 -9.53 -5.14 11.69
N ASN A 77 -10.06 -4.10 11.07
CA ASN A 77 -11.29 -3.44 11.56
C ASN A 77 -12.33 -3.17 10.47
N GLY A 78 -12.10 -3.62 9.24
CA GLY A 78 -13.00 -3.44 8.10
C GLY A 78 -13.11 -2.00 7.59
N SER A 79 -12.26 -1.07 8.08
CA SER A 79 -12.26 0.30 7.56
C SER A 79 -11.74 0.35 6.13
N ILE A 80 -12.24 1.31 5.35
CA ILE A 80 -11.77 1.59 4.00
C ILE A 80 -11.37 3.06 3.93
N ALA A 81 -10.08 3.32 3.77
CA ALA A 81 -9.52 4.65 3.59
C ALA A 81 -9.47 5.03 2.10
N LEU A 82 -9.82 6.27 1.78
CA LEU A 82 -9.57 6.87 0.47
C LEU A 82 -8.19 7.53 0.50
N VAL A 83 -7.27 7.02 -0.31
CA VAL A 83 -5.89 7.48 -0.38
C VAL A 83 -5.60 8.08 -1.75
N ARG A 84 -4.87 9.19 -1.75
CA ARG A 84 -4.20 9.74 -2.92
C ARG A 84 -2.71 9.46 -2.83
N ALA A 85 -2.18 8.73 -3.80
CA ALA A 85 -0.76 8.42 -3.89
C ALA A 85 -0.16 9.03 -5.17
N THR A 86 0.78 9.96 -5.05
CA THR A 86 1.39 10.64 -6.20
C THR A 86 2.87 10.26 -6.30
N LEU A 87 3.33 9.87 -7.50
CA LEU A 87 4.74 9.62 -7.73
C LEU A 87 5.49 10.94 -7.94
N LYS A 88 6.48 11.22 -7.10
CA LYS A 88 7.35 12.40 -7.24
C LYS A 88 8.78 12.01 -6.94
N GLY A 89 9.70 12.28 -7.87
CA GLY A 89 11.13 12.01 -7.68
C GLY A 89 11.47 10.52 -7.45
N GLY A 90 10.59 9.59 -7.81
CA GLY A 90 10.77 8.15 -7.57
C GLY A 90 10.16 7.64 -6.25
N ASP A 91 9.68 8.54 -5.40
CA ASP A 91 9.00 8.23 -4.15
C ASP A 91 7.47 8.32 -4.30
N LEU A 92 6.77 7.56 -3.46
CA LEU A 92 5.31 7.54 -3.43
C LEU A 92 4.82 8.44 -2.29
N HIS A 93 4.34 9.62 -2.65
CA HIS A 93 3.71 10.54 -1.70
C HIS A 93 2.29 10.06 -1.40
N TRP A 94 2.13 9.42 -0.26
CA TRP A 94 0.90 8.80 0.19
C TRP A 94 0.14 9.74 1.13
N LYS A 95 -1.14 9.97 0.85
CA LYS A 95 -2.00 10.79 1.69
C LYS A 95 -3.41 10.20 1.76
N GLU A 96 -3.84 9.84 2.95
CA GLU A 96 -5.25 9.61 3.27
C GLU A 96 -6.01 10.93 3.14
N VAL A 97 -7.05 10.91 2.32
CA VAL A 97 -7.89 12.07 1.99
C VAL A 97 -9.19 12.02 2.77
N ASP A 98 -9.76 10.83 2.92
CA ASP A 98 -11.03 10.61 3.62
C ASP A 98 -11.18 9.14 4.03
N SER A 99 -12.23 8.83 4.81
CA SER A 99 -12.68 7.48 5.12
C SER A 99 -13.92 7.14 4.30
N ILE A 100 -13.82 6.16 3.39
CA ILE A 100 -14.96 5.63 2.63
C ILE A 100 -15.89 4.85 3.56
N LEU A 101 -15.30 4.00 4.40
CA LEU A 101 -16.02 3.22 5.40
C LEU A 101 -15.28 3.31 6.72
N ARG A 102 -16.00 3.73 7.77
CA ARG A 102 -15.47 3.73 9.12
C ARG A 102 -15.38 2.29 9.64
N GLY A 103 -14.23 1.94 10.20
CA GLY A 103 -14.03 0.63 10.83
C GLY A 103 -14.80 0.48 12.14
N GLU A 104 -14.75 -0.74 12.68
CA GLU A 104 -15.31 -1.09 13.98
C GLU A 104 -14.48 -0.48 15.14
N THR A 105 -14.54 -1.07 16.33
CA THR A 105 -13.92 -0.49 17.55
C THR A 105 -12.40 -0.55 17.59
N ASP A 106 -11.77 -1.39 16.76
CA ASP A 106 -10.30 -1.47 16.64
C ASP A 106 -9.76 -0.40 15.67
N ILE A 107 -8.46 -0.15 15.73
CA ILE A 107 -7.76 0.82 14.86
C ILE A 107 -7.17 0.13 13.63
N ALA A 108 -7.26 0.80 12.49
CA ALA A 108 -6.51 0.45 11.30
C ALA A 108 -5.10 1.02 11.38
N ILE A 109 -4.12 0.29 10.85
CA ILE A 109 -2.73 0.74 10.75
C ILE A 109 -2.41 1.01 9.29
N ILE A 110 -3.01 2.08 8.78
CA ILE A 110 -2.79 2.61 7.43
C ILE A 110 -1.98 3.89 7.55
N ALA A 111 -1.02 4.12 6.66
CA ALA A 111 -0.29 5.38 6.62
C ALA A 111 -1.24 6.55 6.28
N THR A 112 -1.18 7.64 7.04
CA THR A 112 -2.08 8.80 6.86
C THR A 112 -1.47 9.88 5.98
N ASP A 113 -0.26 10.33 6.25
CA ASP A 113 0.48 11.28 5.40
C ASP A 113 1.97 10.93 5.47
N SER A 114 2.52 10.37 4.40
CA SER A 114 3.87 9.79 4.41
C SER A 114 4.47 9.76 3.01
N VAL A 115 5.80 9.82 2.96
CA VAL A 115 6.57 9.54 1.76
C VAL A 115 7.07 8.11 1.87
N LEU A 116 6.59 7.24 1.00
CA LEU A 116 7.02 5.85 0.94
C LEU A 116 8.14 5.73 -0.09
N VAL A 117 9.21 5.07 0.30
CA VAL A 117 10.34 4.77 -0.57
C VAL A 117 10.17 3.38 -1.17
N ARG A 118 10.67 3.19 -2.38
CA ARG A 118 10.66 1.89 -3.03
C ARG A 118 11.56 0.92 -2.27
N SER A 119 10.99 -0.19 -1.81
CA SER A 119 11.71 -1.23 -1.10
C SER A 119 12.48 -2.11 -2.09
N LEU A 120 13.81 -2.01 -2.08
CA LEU A 120 14.68 -2.91 -2.86
C LEU A 120 14.69 -4.36 -2.31
N ALA A 121 14.16 -4.60 -1.12
CA ALA A 121 14.18 -5.90 -0.45
C ALA A 121 13.28 -6.97 -1.10
N ALA A 122 12.33 -6.58 -1.96
CA ALA A 122 11.53 -7.53 -2.74
C ALA A 122 12.27 -8.06 -4.00
N SER A 123 13.42 -7.46 -4.36
CA SER A 123 14.20 -7.89 -5.53
C SER A 123 15.01 -9.16 -5.27
N SER A 124 15.38 -9.46 -4.02
CA SER A 124 16.31 -10.55 -3.68
C SER A 124 15.65 -11.82 -3.14
N GLN A 125 14.32 -11.86 -3.00
CA GLN A 125 13.58 -13.10 -2.70
C GLN A 125 12.57 -13.48 -3.79
N ALA A 126 12.58 -12.77 -4.92
CA ALA A 126 11.83 -13.12 -6.13
C ALA A 126 12.64 -13.95 -7.15
N GLU A 127 13.84 -14.45 -6.82
CA GLU A 127 14.65 -15.30 -7.70
C GLU A 127 14.32 -16.81 -7.61
N THR A 128 13.16 -17.20 -7.07
CA THR A 128 12.71 -18.61 -7.20
C THR A 128 11.20 -18.81 -7.34
N LYS A 129 10.48 -17.82 -7.89
CA LYS A 129 9.19 -18.06 -8.54
C LYS A 129 9.10 -17.20 -9.79
N LYS A 130 9.28 -17.88 -10.93
CA LYS A 130 8.98 -17.42 -12.29
C LYS A 130 7.82 -16.42 -12.27
N SER A 131 8.12 -15.16 -12.56
CA SER A 131 7.15 -14.07 -12.55
C SER A 131 6.12 -14.29 -13.65
N GLU A 132 5.01 -14.93 -13.32
CA GLU A 132 3.75 -14.52 -13.95
C GLU A 132 3.47 -13.14 -13.40
N ALA A 133 3.47 -12.14 -14.29
CA ALA A 133 3.02 -10.80 -13.94
C ALA A 133 1.62 -10.96 -13.33
N LYS A 134 1.49 -10.77 -12.01
CA LYS A 134 0.19 -10.71 -11.37
C LYS A 134 -0.54 -9.57 -12.08
N SER A 135 -1.59 -9.88 -12.84
CA SER A 135 -2.53 -8.91 -13.37
C SER A 135 -3.66 -8.77 -12.36
N CYS A 136 -4.34 -7.62 -12.34
CA CYS A 136 -5.46 -7.36 -11.42
C CYS A 136 -6.72 -8.18 -11.74
N SER A 137 -6.62 -9.18 -12.62
CA SER A 137 -7.70 -10.05 -13.09
C SER A 137 -8.18 -11.10 -12.07
N ALA A 138 -7.57 -11.20 -10.88
CA ALA A 138 -7.99 -12.14 -9.82
C ALA A 138 -9.05 -11.59 -8.85
N VAL A 139 -9.51 -10.33 -8.98
CA VAL A 139 -10.44 -9.70 -8.01
C VAL A 139 -11.92 -9.78 -8.46
N GLN A 140 -12.23 -10.35 -9.63
CA GLN A 140 -13.61 -10.58 -10.07
C GLN A 140 -14.01 -12.04 -9.90
N GLY A 141 -14.80 -12.34 -8.86
CA GLY A 141 -15.52 -13.61 -8.77
C GLY A 141 -15.78 -14.09 -7.34
N ARG A 142 -16.74 -13.46 -6.64
CA ARG A 142 -17.51 -14.16 -5.60
C ARG A 142 -18.96 -14.14 -6.07
N GLU A 143 -19.33 -15.14 -6.87
CA GLU A 143 -20.73 -15.45 -7.15
C GLU A 143 -21.40 -15.84 -5.83
N GLU A 144 -22.49 -15.16 -5.51
CA GLU A 144 -23.45 -15.59 -4.51
C GLU A 144 -24.17 -16.83 -5.06
N ASN A 145 -24.20 -17.89 -4.27
CA ASN A 145 -24.97 -19.11 -4.52
C ASN A 145 -25.96 -19.32 -3.38
#